data_AF-A0A7L3G1W2-F1
#
_entry.id   AF-A0A7L3G1W2-F1
#
_cell.length_a   1.000
_cell.length_b   1.000
_cell.length_c   1.000
_cell.angle_alpha   90.00
_cell.angle_beta   90.00
_cell.angle_gamma   90.00
#
_symmetry.space_group_name_H-M   'P 1'
#
loop_
_entity.id
_entity.type
_entity.pdbx_description
1 polymer ?
#
loop_
_entity_poly.entity_id
_entity_poly.type
_entity_poly.pdbx_seq_one_letter_code
_entity_poly.pdbx_strand_id
1 'polypeptide(L)' 'KKTFQGPFKACHEVVKPGDFYRNCLYDVCIGDGARRILCQVLEAYAATCKKQGAVVHDWRTPSGC' A
#
# COMPACT_ATOMS: atom_id res chain seq x y z
N LYS A 1 12.47 -5.31 21.96
CA LYS A 1 11.55 -4.23 21.48
C LYS A 1 10.91 -4.71 20.17
N LYS A 2 9.60 -5.02 20.12
CA LYS A 2 8.94 -5.39 18.86
C LYS A 2 8.78 -4.12 18.01
N THR A 3 9.68 -3.90 17.07
CA THR A 3 9.51 -2.87 16.04
C THR A 3 8.36 -3.30 15.13
N PHE A 4 7.20 -2.65 15.25
CA PHE A 4 6.13 -2.79 14.26
C PHE A 4 6.56 -2.03 13.01
N GLN A 5 7.01 -2.72 11.96
CA GLN A 5 7.60 -2.07 10.76
C GLN A 5 6.54 -1.79 9.68
N GLY A 6 5.31 -1.48 10.09
CA GLY A 6 4.20 -1.16 9.21
C GLY A 6 3.43 -2.38 8.69
N PRO A 7 2.20 -2.20 8.20
CA PRO A 7 1.28 -3.28 7.87
C PRO A 7 1.70 -4.12 6.65
N PHE A 8 2.61 -3.61 5.83
CA PHE A 8 3.11 -4.26 4.61
C PHE A 8 4.54 -4.82 4.75
N LYS A 9 5.12 -4.87 5.95
CA LYS A 9 6.52 -5.26 6.15
C LYS A 9 6.89 -6.56 5.41
N ALA A 10 6.12 -7.63 5.61
CA ALA A 10 6.39 -8.93 4.97
C ALA A 10 6.25 -8.88 3.44
N CYS A 11 5.43 -7.96 2.93
CA CYS A 11 5.24 -7.79 1.50
C CYS A 11 6.43 -7.10 0.83
N HIS A 12 7.14 -6.20 1.50
CA HIS A 12 8.25 -5.46 0.91
C HIS A 12 9.40 -6.37 0.42
N GLU A 13 9.51 -7.58 0.99
CA GLU A 13 10.50 -8.60 0.60
C GLU A 13 10.14 -9.29 -0.73
N VAL A 14 8.84 -9.35 -1.07
CA VAL A 14 8.33 -10.08 -2.26
C VAL A 14 7.73 -9.17 -3.33
N VAL A 15 7.26 -7.98 -2.96
CA VAL A 15 6.70 -6.96 -3.86
C VAL A 15 7.31 -5.61 -3.49
N LYS A 16 8.13 -5.06 -4.38
CA LYS A 16 8.76 -3.76 -4.17
C LYS A 16 7.69 -2.65 -4.16
N PRO A 17 7.61 -1.80 -3.12
CA PRO A 17 6.60 -0.74 -3.04
C PRO A 17 6.84 0.42 -4.02
N GLY A 18 8.03 0.51 -4.63
CA GLY A 18 8.43 1.65 -5.46
C GLY A 18 7.54 1.90 -6.67
N ASP A 19 7.03 0.86 -7.34
CA ASP A 19 6.13 1.01 -8.49
C ASP A 19 4.76 1.56 -8.06
N PHE A 20 4.20 1.03 -6.97
CA PHE A 20 2.93 1.51 -6.41
C PHE A 20 3.04 2.96 -5.94
N TYR A 21 4.16 3.33 -5.33
CA TYR A 21 4.41 4.71 -4.89
C TYR A 21 4.48 5.68 -6.08
N ARG A 22 5.23 5.33 -7.14
CA ARG A 22 5.32 6.16 -8.35
C ARG A 22 3.96 6.33 -9.03
N ASN A 23 3.21 5.24 -9.17
CA ASN A 23 1.86 5.30 -9.74
C ASN A 23 0.94 6.18 -8.88
N CYS A 24 1.01 6.09 -7.56
CA CYS A 24 0.25 6.97 -6.67
C CYS A 24 0.55 8.45 -6.95
N LEU A 25 1.81 8.84 -7.05
CA LEU A 25 2.19 10.23 -7.31
C LEU A 25 1.67 10.71 -8.68
N TYR A 26 1.78 9.86 -9.69
CA TYR A 26 1.28 10.15 -11.02
C TYR A 26 -0.24 10.31 -11.01
N ASP A 27 -0.97 9.35 -10.46
CA ASP A 27 -2.42 9.36 -10.38
C ASP A 27 -2.93 10.58 -9.58
N VAL A 28 -2.27 10.93 -8.47
CA VAL A 28 -2.60 12.14 -7.67
C VAL A 28 -2.45 13.42 -8.49
N CYS A 29 -1.46 13.48 -9.39
CA CYS A 29 -1.24 14.64 -10.24
C CYS A 29 -2.35 14.82 -11.28
N ILE A 30 -2.90 13.72 -11.81
CA ILE A 30 -3.87 13.75 -12.92
C ILE A 30 -5.32 13.50 -12.49
N GLY A 31 -5.56 13.16 -11.22
CA GLY A 31 -6.84 12.65 -10.73
C GLY A 31 -7.55 13.56 -9.73
N ASP A 32 -8.78 13.17 -9.39
CA ASP A 32 -9.74 13.96 -8.62
C ASP A 32 -9.65 13.66 -7.09
N GLY A 33 -8.47 13.91 -6.51
CA GLY A 33 -8.27 13.96 -5.06
C GLY A 33 -7.35 12.88 -4.46
N ALA A 34 -6.39 13.34 -3.66
CA ALA A 34 -5.31 12.52 -3.14
C ALA A 34 -5.75 11.36 -2.24
N ARG A 35 -6.84 11.51 -1.48
CA ARG A 35 -7.32 10.46 -0.55
C ARG A 35 -7.86 9.24 -1.30
N ARG A 36 -8.69 9.46 -2.32
CA ARG A 36 -9.30 8.37 -3.10
C ARG A 36 -8.21 7.54 -3.77
N ILE A 37 -7.24 8.21 -4.37
CA ILE A 37 -6.12 7.58 -5.08
C ILE A 37 -5.23 6.82 -4.10
N LEU A 38 -4.91 7.41 -2.94
CA LEU A 38 -4.19 6.72 -1.88
C LEU A 38 -4.87 5.38 -1.52
N CYS A 39 -6.19 5.40 -1.28
CA CYS A 39 -6.91 4.18 -0.91
C CYS A 39 -6.92 3.14 -2.03
N GLN A 40 -7.06 3.56 -3.30
CA GLN A 40 -7.00 2.66 -4.44
C GLN A 40 -5.63 2.00 -4.59
N VAL A 41 -4.55 2.76 -4.42
CA VAL A 41 -3.18 2.23 -4.50
C VAL A 41 -2.89 1.28 -3.34
N LEU A 42 -3.30 1.62 -2.12
CA LEU A 42 -3.13 0.74 -0.96
C LEU A 42 -3.93 -0.56 -1.11
N GLU A 43 -5.14 -0.51 -1.67
CA GLU A 43 -5.93 -1.70 -2.00
C GLU A 43 -5.20 -2.60 -2.99
N ALA A 44 -4.71 -2.01 -4.09
CA ALA A 44 -4.00 -2.74 -5.14
C ALA A 44 -2.72 -3.37 -4.59
N TYR A 45 -1.98 -2.65 -3.73
CA TYR A 45 -0.78 -3.16 -3.10
C TYR A 45 -1.12 -4.32 -2.16
N ALA A 46 -2.11 -4.16 -1.27
CA ALA A 46 -2.58 -5.21 -0.37
C ALA A 46 -3.04 -6.47 -1.10
N ALA A 47 -3.78 -6.33 -2.20
CA ALA A 47 -4.20 -7.44 -3.03
C ALA A 47 -2.99 -8.17 -3.63
N THR A 48 -2.02 -7.43 -4.16
CA THR A 48 -0.80 -7.99 -4.75
C THR A 48 0.05 -8.73 -3.71
N CYS A 49 0.23 -8.13 -2.53
CA CYS A 49 0.92 -8.75 -1.40
C CYS A 49 0.30 -10.09 -1.00
N LYS A 50 -1.02 -10.14 -0.82
CA LYS A 50 -1.74 -11.37 -0.49
C LYS A 50 -1.60 -12.44 -1.58
N LYS A 51 -1.62 -12.02 -2.85
CA LYS A 51 -1.43 -12.92 -4.00
C LYS A 51 -0.04 -13.55 -4.05
N GLN A 52 0.97 -12.87 -3.50
CA GLN A 52 2.33 -13.38 -3.32
C GLN A 52 2.54 -14.12 -1.98
N GLY A 53 1.48 -14.37 -1.21
CA GLY A 53 1.54 -15.09 0.06
C GLY A 53 2.05 -14.26 1.25
N ALA A 54 2.25 -12.95 1.09
CA ALA A 54 2.69 -12.10 2.19
C ALA A 54 1.55 -11.79 3.17
N VAL A 55 1.88 -11.77 4.46
CA VAL A 55 0.97 -11.31 5.51
C VAL A 55 0.83 -9.79 5.40
N VAL A 56 -0.42 -9.33 5.31
CA VAL A 56 -0.79 -7.91 5.34
C VAL A 56 -1.61 -7.67 6.61
N HIS A 57 -1.09 -6.82 7.50
CA HIS A 57 -1.82 -6.41 8.71
C HIS A 57 -2.81 -5.29 8.41
N ASP A 58 -3.58 -4.87 9.41
CA ASP A 58 -4.52 -3.76 9.25
C ASP A 58 -3.82 -2.47 8.78
N TRP A 59 -4.17 -2.05 7.57
CA TRP A 59 -3.69 -0.84 6.92
C TRP A 59 -4.81 0.17 6.71
N ARG A 60 -6.08 -0.23 6.83
CA ARG A 60 -7.25 0.63 6.61
C ARG A 60 -7.37 1.67 7.71
N THR A 61 -7.44 1.23 8.96
CA THR A 61 -7.51 2.11 10.13
C THR A 61 -6.43 3.20 10.15
N PRO A 62 -5.12 2.89 9.98
CA PRO A 62 -4.09 3.94 9.99
C PRO A 62 -4.07 4.83 8.73
N SER A 63 -4.57 4.36 7.58
CA SER A 63 -4.66 5.19 6.36
C SER A 63 -5.95 6.01 6.29
N GLY A 64 -6.95 5.69 7.11
CA GLY A 64 -8.31 6.24 7.03
C GLY A 64 -9.04 5.83 5.75
N CYS A 65 -8.58 4.76 5.09
CA CYS A 65 -9.30 3.98 4.11
C CYS A 65 -10.02 2.80 4.81
#